data_AF-A0A959ZF91-F1
#
_entry.id   AF-A0A959ZF91-F1
#
_cell.length_a   1.000
_cell.length_b   1.000
_cell.length_c   1.000
_cell.angle_alpha   90.00
_cell.angle_beta   90.00
_cell.angle_gamma   90.00
#
_symmetry.space_group_name_H-M   'P 1'
#
loop_
_entity.id
_entity.type
_entity.pdbx_description
1 polymer ?
#
loop_
_entity_poly.entity_id
_entity_poly.type
_entity_poly.pdbx_seq_one_letter_code
_entity_poly.pdbx_strand_id
1 'polypeptide(L)'
;MSSIEDAIQQLETSASKLRELSVEESRAIRDAVKEATKEATTRVKSEYKEKKAQARKEAKEAEKAIKDAQARIQKALGSEKTAGTGAKRAKRGEREAQFVSYVKDNPGSKLADIARGIGVQNSAANGLAKKAVASGKVKKSADKKYTAA
;
A
#
# COMPACT_ATOMS: atom_id res chain seq x y z
N MET A 1 31.11 -72.57 -44.37
CA MET A 1 30.84 -71.66 -43.23
C MET A 1 29.35 -71.46 -43.17
N SER A 2 28.82 -71.60 -41.97
CA SER A 2 27.60 -72.36 -41.68
C SER A 2 26.39 -71.43 -41.52
N SER A 3 25.22 -71.83 -42.03
CA SER A 3 23.91 -71.16 -41.88
C SER A 3 23.56 -70.73 -40.44
N ILE A 4 24.27 -71.27 -39.45
CA ILE A 4 24.14 -70.95 -38.03
C ILE A 4 24.87 -69.63 -37.69
N GLU A 5 26.03 -69.36 -38.29
CA GLU A 5 26.80 -68.12 -38.06
C GLU A 5 26.03 -66.91 -38.61
N ASP A 6 25.43 -67.05 -39.80
CA ASP A 6 24.56 -66.04 -40.40
C ASP A 6 23.30 -65.80 -39.55
N ALA A 7 22.72 -66.85 -38.98
CA ALA A 7 21.55 -66.74 -38.10
C ALA A 7 21.89 -66.03 -36.78
N ILE A 8 23.06 -66.31 -36.19
CA ILE A 8 23.55 -65.63 -34.99
C ILE A 8 23.75 -64.13 -35.29
N GLN A 9 24.38 -63.80 -36.42
CA GLN A 9 24.63 -62.41 -36.80
C GLN A 9 23.32 -61.63 -37.06
N GLN A 10 22.30 -62.29 -37.65
CA GLN A 10 20.97 -61.71 -37.82
C GLN A 10 20.25 -61.48 -36.47
N LEU A 11 20.41 -62.39 -35.51
CA LEU A 11 19.85 -62.24 -34.16
C LEU A 11 20.52 -61.08 -33.41
N GLU A 12 21.84 -60.95 -33.47
CA GLU A 12 22.58 -59.84 -32.85
C GLU A 12 22.20 -58.48 -33.45
N THR A 13 22.01 -58.43 -34.77
CA THR A 13 21.57 -57.22 -35.47
C THR A 13 20.14 -56.83 -35.07
N SER A 14 19.24 -57.81 -34.98
CA SER A 14 17.85 -57.61 -34.54
C SER A 14 17.79 -57.15 -33.08
N ALA A 15 18.58 -57.76 -32.20
CA ALA A 15 18.68 -57.37 -30.80
C ALA A 15 19.23 -55.94 -30.62
N SER A 16 20.21 -55.53 -31.44
CA SER A 16 20.75 -54.17 -31.42
C SER A 16 19.72 -53.13 -31.85
N LYS A 17 18.98 -53.40 -32.94
CA LYS A 17 17.86 -52.55 -33.39
C LYS A 17 16.76 -52.42 -32.35
N LEU A 18 16.41 -53.51 -31.67
CA LEU A 18 15.43 -53.49 -30.57
C LEU A 18 15.90 -52.62 -29.39
N ARG A 19 17.19 -52.65 -29.05
CA ARG A 19 17.76 -51.79 -28.01
C ARG A 19 17.72 -50.31 -28.40
N GLU A 20 18.03 -49.97 -29.65
CA GLU A 20 17.98 -48.59 -30.14
C GLU A 20 16.56 -48.03 -30.11
N LEU A 21 15.57 -48.80 -30.60
CA LEU A 21 14.15 -48.44 -30.54
C LEU A 21 13.70 -48.21 -29.10
N SER A 22 14.08 -49.08 -28.16
CA SER A 22 13.78 -48.93 -26.73
C SER A 22 14.37 -47.65 -26.12
N VAL A 23 15.57 -47.24 -26.56
CA VAL A 23 16.23 -46.00 -26.10
C VAL A 23 15.52 -44.77 -26.67
N GLU A 24 15.08 -44.81 -27.92
CA GLU A 24 14.32 -43.72 -28.56
C GLU A 24 12.95 -43.54 -27.90
N GLU A 25 12.23 -44.63 -27.65
CA GLU A 25 10.97 -44.61 -26.89
C GLU A 25 11.16 -44.02 -25.49
N SER A 26 12.25 -44.41 -24.80
CA SER A 26 12.61 -43.85 -23.50
C SER A 26 13.00 -42.36 -23.55
N ARG A 27 13.50 -41.86 -24.67
CA ARG A 27 13.74 -40.41 -24.88
C ARG A 27 12.42 -39.68 -25.13
N ALA A 28 11.57 -40.21 -26.00
CA ALA A 28 10.25 -39.64 -26.30
C ALA A 28 9.38 -39.53 -25.04
N ILE A 29 9.37 -40.55 -24.17
CA ILE A 29 8.66 -40.51 -22.89
C ILE A 29 9.23 -39.41 -21.98
N ARG A 30 10.56 -39.29 -21.88
CA ARG A 30 11.19 -38.24 -21.06
C ARG A 30 10.88 -36.84 -21.55
N ASP A 31 10.89 -36.62 -22.85
CA ASP A 31 10.59 -35.32 -23.44
C ASP A 31 9.11 -34.96 -23.26
N ALA A 32 8.19 -35.93 -23.45
CA ALA A 32 6.77 -35.75 -23.17
C ALA A 32 6.50 -35.42 -21.69
N VAL A 33 7.15 -36.12 -20.76
CA VAL A 33 7.03 -35.83 -19.32
C VAL A 33 7.58 -34.44 -18.98
N LYS A 34 8.69 -34.04 -19.60
CA LYS A 34 9.30 -32.72 -19.38
C LYS A 34 8.41 -31.59 -19.88
N GLU A 35 7.82 -31.73 -21.05
CA GLU A 35 6.86 -30.75 -21.59
C GLU A 35 5.57 -30.70 -20.76
N ALA A 36 4.99 -31.86 -20.42
CA ALA A 36 3.81 -31.91 -19.54
C ALA A 36 4.07 -31.26 -18.17
N THR A 37 5.27 -31.44 -17.61
CA THR A 37 5.67 -30.81 -16.34
C THR A 37 5.82 -29.29 -16.47
N LYS A 38 6.38 -28.80 -17.59
CA LYS A 38 6.48 -27.36 -17.86
C LYS A 38 5.09 -26.73 -18.02
N GLU A 39 4.20 -27.38 -18.77
CA GLU A 39 2.83 -26.92 -18.94
C GLU A 39 2.07 -26.88 -17.62
N ALA A 40 2.13 -27.97 -16.83
CA ALA A 40 1.50 -28.04 -15.52
C ALA A 40 2.04 -26.95 -14.57
N THR A 41 3.36 -26.74 -14.54
CA THR A 41 3.98 -25.69 -13.73
C THR A 41 3.52 -24.29 -14.16
N THR A 42 3.36 -24.08 -15.46
CA THR A 42 2.92 -22.79 -16.01
C THR A 42 1.46 -22.52 -15.65
N ARG A 43 0.57 -23.51 -15.78
CA ARG A 43 -0.84 -23.41 -15.38
C ARG A 43 -1.01 -23.15 -13.89
N VAL A 44 -0.28 -23.86 -13.04
CA VAL A 44 -0.31 -23.63 -11.58
C VAL A 44 0.16 -22.22 -11.22
N LYS A 45 1.20 -21.71 -11.89
CA LYS A 45 1.68 -20.35 -11.67
C LYS A 45 0.68 -19.28 -12.13
N SER A 46 -0.01 -19.48 -13.26
CA SER A 46 -1.04 -18.53 -13.73
C SER A 46 -2.25 -18.54 -12.80
N GLU A 47 -2.76 -19.71 -12.43
CA GLU A 47 -3.88 -19.84 -11.50
C GLU A 47 -3.59 -19.22 -10.14
N TYR A 48 -2.38 -19.41 -9.61
CA TYR A 48 -1.98 -18.79 -8.34
C TYR A 48 -1.93 -17.26 -8.44
N LYS A 49 -1.42 -16.72 -9.55
CA LYS A 49 -1.39 -15.26 -9.78
C LYS A 49 -2.81 -14.68 -9.87
N GLU A 50 -3.71 -15.36 -10.58
CA GLU A 50 -5.11 -14.96 -10.71
C GLU A 50 -5.85 -15.00 -9.36
N LYS A 51 -5.75 -16.12 -8.62
CA LYS A 51 -6.35 -16.25 -7.28
C LYS A 51 -5.81 -15.18 -6.33
N LYS A 52 -4.51 -14.88 -6.37
CA LYS A 52 -3.91 -13.81 -5.57
C LYS A 52 -4.42 -12.42 -5.97
N ALA A 53 -4.63 -12.17 -7.26
CA ALA A 53 -5.19 -10.90 -7.73
C ALA A 53 -6.66 -10.75 -7.31
N GLN A 54 -7.44 -11.83 -7.41
CA GLN A 54 -8.84 -11.86 -6.98
C GLN A 54 -8.98 -11.63 -5.47
N ALA A 55 -8.20 -12.34 -4.65
CA ALA A 55 -8.19 -12.14 -3.20
C ALA A 55 -7.84 -10.69 -2.80
N ARG A 56 -6.92 -10.03 -3.53
CA ARG A 56 -6.61 -8.61 -3.31
C ARG A 56 -7.77 -7.68 -3.68
N LYS A 57 -8.52 -8.02 -4.73
CA LYS A 57 -9.68 -7.24 -5.14
C LYS A 57 -10.81 -7.35 -4.12
N GLU A 58 -11.10 -8.58 -3.69
CA GLU A 58 -12.10 -8.87 -2.65
C GLU A 58 -11.73 -8.19 -1.32
N ALA A 59 -10.45 -8.22 -0.92
CA ALA A 59 -9.99 -7.52 0.28
C ALA A 59 -10.19 -5.99 0.19
N LYS A 60 -9.92 -5.38 -0.97
CA LYS A 60 -10.16 -3.93 -1.18
C LYS A 60 -11.65 -3.59 -1.17
N GLU A 61 -12.49 -4.43 -1.75
CA GLU A 61 -13.94 -4.24 -1.74
C GLU A 61 -14.50 -4.37 -0.33
N ALA A 62 -14.04 -5.35 0.45
CA ALA A 62 -14.38 -5.50 1.85
C ALA A 62 -13.92 -4.31 2.70
N GLU A 63 -12.68 -3.81 2.49
CA GLU A 63 -12.17 -2.63 3.19
C GLU A 63 -13.02 -1.39 2.88
N LYS A 64 -13.39 -1.18 1.61
CA LYS A 64 -14.29 -0.09 1.21
C LYS A 64 -15.66 -0.22 1.88
N ALA A 65 -16.23 -1.43 1.88
CA ALA A 65 -17.53 -1.68 2.51
C ALA A 65 -17.49 -1.43 4.03
N ILE A 66 -16.41 -1.84 4.72
CA ILE A 66 -16.20 -1.57 6.14
C ILE A 66 -16.11 -0.07 6.38
N LYS A 67 -15.35 0.67 5.57
CA LYS A 67 -15.19 2.12 5.71
C LYS A 67 -16.52 2.85 5.48
N ASP A 68 -17.29 2.44 4.49
CA ASP A 68 -18.63 3.00 4.21
C ASP A 68 -19.61 2.69 5.36
N ALA A 69 -19.57 1.47 5.90
CA ALA A 69 -20.35 1.08 7.07
C ALA A 69 -19.95 1.90 8.31
N GLN A 70 -18.66 2.08 8.56
CA GLN A 70 -18.15 2.94 9.63
C GLN A 70 -18.59 4.39 9.46
N ALA A 71 -18.58 4.93 8.23
CA ALA A 71 -19.06 6.29 7.96
C ALA A 71 -20.57 6.41 8.22
N ARG A 72 -21.37 5.41 7.85
CA ARG A 72 -22.81 5.36 8.14
C ARG A 72 -23.09 5.24 9.64
N ILE A 73 -22.34 4.40 10.35
CA ILE A 73 -22.44 4.26 11.81
C ILE A 73 -22.04 5.57 12.51
N GLN A 74 -20.94 6.21 12.09
CA GLN A 74 -20.55 7.53 12.61
C GLN A 74 -21.63 8.59 12.40
N LYS A 75 -22.26 8.60 11.22
CA LYS A 75 -23.39 9.49 10.92
C LYS A 75 -24.62 9.20 11.78
N ALA A 76 -24.93 7.92 12.02
CA ALA A 76 -26.08 7.49 12.81
C ALA A 76 -25.89 7.72 14.31
N LEU A 77 -24.67 7.55 14.83
CA LEU A 77 -24.33 7.79 16.23
C LEU A 77 -24.24 9.28 16.60
N GLY A 78 -24.66 10.19 15.72
CA GLY A 78 -24.62 11.62 15.99
C GLY A 78 -23.21 12.19 16.10
N SER A 79 -22.18 11.43 15.71
CA SER A 79 -20.88 12.02 15.40
C SER A 79 -21.02 12.75 14.07
N GLU A 80 -21.66 13.91 14.12
CA GLU A 80 -21.20 15.03 13.32
C GLU A 80 -19.70 15.16 13.61
N LYS A 81 -18.85 14.40 12.88
CA LYS A 81 -17.71 15.05 12.28
C LYS A 81 -18.34 16.24 11.62
N THR A 82 -18.16 17.40 12.24
CA THR A 82 -18.47 18.70 11.71
C THR A 82 -18.04 18.63 10.25
N ALA A 83 -19.01 18.31 9.39
CA ALA A 83 -18.85 18.33 7.96
C ALA A 83 -18.43 19.75 7.76
N GLY A 84 -17.15 19.94 7.38
CA GLY A 84 -16.50 21.22 7.39
C GLY A 84 -17.49 22.21 6.85
N THR A 85 -18.10 22.96 7.77
CA THR A 85 -18.92 24.09 7.38
C THR A 85 -17.94 24.87 6.53
N GLY A 86 -18.40 25.39 5.39
CA GLY A 86 -17.70 26.50 4.77
C GLY A 86 -17.67 27.60 5.81
N ALA A 87 -16.76 27.47 6.78
CA ALA A 87 -16.58 28.37 7.88
C ALA A 87 -16.14 29.61 7.16
N LYS A 88 -17.05 30.59 7.11
CA LYS A 88 -16.77 31.94 6.61
C LYS A 88 -15.31 32.22 6.95
N ARG A 89 -14.46 32.33 5.93
CA ARG A 89 -13.04 32.60 6.15
C ARG A 89 -13.00 33.77 7.12
N ALA A 90 -12.44 33.53 8.31
CA ALA A 90 -12.32 34.57 9.33
C ALA A 90 -11.76 35.82 8.67
N LYS A 91 -12.36 36.97 8.97
CA LYS A 91 -12.02 38.20 8.26
C LYS A 91 -10.53 38.50 8.45
N ARG A 92 -9.93 39.20 7.47
CA ARG A 92 -8.51 39.58 7.55
C ARG A 92 -8.25 40.30 8.87
N GLY A 93 -7.36 39.75 9.70
CA GLY A 93 -6.99 40.30 11.02
C GLY A 93 -7.65 39.61 12.23
N GLU A 94 -8.80 38.96 12.05
CA GLU A 94 -9.52 38.29 13.15
C GLU A 94 -8.71 37.10 13.72
N ARG A 95 -8.06 36.34 12.83
CA ARG A 95 -7.18 35.23 13.24
C ARG A 95 -5.95 35.70 14.01
N GLU A 96 -5.44 36.89 13.70
CA GLU A 96 -4.32 37.47 14.44
C GLU A 96 -4.76 37.91 15.84
N ALA A 97 -5.95 38.52 15.96
CA ALA A 97 -6.53 38.86 17.25
C ALA A 97 -6.79 37.62 18.12
N GLN A 98 -7.35 36.54 17.54
CA GLN A 98 -7.51 35.25 18.22
C GLN A 98 -6.18 34.67 18.69
N PHE A 99 -5.15 34.74 17.85
CA PHE A 99 -3.81 34.28 18.22
C PHE A 99 -3.25 35.07 19.42
N VAL A 100 -3.34 36.40 19.39
CA VAL A 100 -2.86 37.26 20.48
C VAL A 100 -3.67 37.05 21.76
N SER A 101 -5.00 36.93 21.66
CA SER A 101 -5.88 36.63 22.80
C SER A 101 -5.48 35.32 23.47
N TYR A 102 -5.34 34.25 22.68
CA TYR A 102 -4.97 32.95 23.21
C TYR A 102 -3.63 32.98 23.95
N VAL A 103 -2.63 33.71 23.42
CA VAL A 103 -1.32 33.86 24.05
C VAL A 103 -1.37 34.71 25.32
N LYS A 104 -2.29 35.69 25.41
CA LYS A 104 -2.56 36.44 26.65
C LYS A 104 -3.17 35.55 27.72
N ASP A 105 -4.14 34.72 27.32
CA ASP A 105 -4.85 33.82 28.23
C ASP A 105 -3.97 32.63 28.65
N ASN A 106 -3.01 32.23 27.79
CA ASN A 106 -2.14 31.07 27.99
C ASN A 106 -0.66 31.42 27.69
N PRO A 107 -0.01 32.25 28.53
CA PRO A 107 1.39 32.62 28.33
C PRO A 107 2.31 31.40 28.42
N GLY A 108 3.31 31.32 27.55
CA GLY A 108 4.24 30.20 27.49
C GLY A 108 3.78 29.02 26.62
N SER A 109 2.63 29.15 25.94
CA SER A 109 2.13 28.12 25.02
C SER A 109 3.06 27.93 23.82
N LYS A 110 3.18 26.69 23.33
CA LYS A 110 3.86 26.39 22.05
C LYS A 110 2.92 26.68 20.89
N LEU A 111 3.49 26.89 19.71
CA LEU A 111 2.72 27.15 18.48
C LEU A 111 1.64 26.08 18.21
N ALA A 112 1.95 24.81 18.46
CA ALA A 112 1.02 23.69 18.26
C ALA A 112 -0.18 23.73 19.22
N ASP A 113 0.00 24.25 20.42
CA ASP A 113 -1.08 24.38 21.41
C ASP A 113 -1.99 25.55 21.03
N ILE A 114 -1.39 26.67 20.65
CA ILE A 114 -2.11 27.85 20.16
C ILE A 114 -2.91 27.51 18.90
N ALA A 115 -2.30 26.81 17.94
CA ALA A 115 -2.94 26.41 16.69
C ALA A 115 -4.18 25.53 16.95
N ARG A 116 -4.07 24.58 17.89
CA ARG A 116 -5.20 23.75 18.33
C ARG A 116 -6.28 24.59 19.02
N GLY A 117 -5.88 25.48 19.92
CA GLY A 117 -6.79 26.34 20.68
C GLY A 117 -7.62 27.31 19.82
N ILE A 118 -7.05 27.82 18.72
CA ILE A 118 -7.76 28.72 17.79
C ILE A 118 -8.33 28.01 16.55
N GLY A 119 -8.19 26.68 16.48
CA GLY A 119 -8.72 25.86 15.40
C GLY A 119 -8.11 26.15 14.02
N VAL A 120 -6.78 26.29 13.94
CA VAL A 120 -6.06 26.50 12.67
C VAL A 120 -4.95 25.48 12.48
N GLN A 121 -4.57 25.25 11.22
CA GLN A 121 -3.42 24.40 10.88
C GLN A 121 -2.11 25.06 11.33
N ASN A 122 -1.13 24.26 11.73
CA ASN A 122 0.19 24.72 12.19
C ASN A 122 0.91 25.66 11.19
N SER A 123 0.76 25.42 9.89
CA SER A 123 1.32 26.27 8.83
C SER A 123 0.72 27.68 8.85
N ALA A 124 -0.60 27.80 9.01
CA ALA A 124 -1.30 29.06 9.13
C ALA A 124 -0.97 29.77 10.45
N ALA A 125 -0.90 29.03 11.57
CA ALA A 125 -0.49 29.56 12.86
C ALA A 125 0.93 30.18 12.82
N ASN A 126 1.86 29.57 12.08
CA ASN A 126 3.21 30.11 11.92
C ASN A 126 3.19 31.49 11.22
N GLY A 127 2.34 31.65 10.21
CA GLY A 127 2.14 32.95 9.54
C GLY A 127 1.58 34.02 10.47
N LEU A 128 0.66 33.65 11.37
CA LEU A 128 0.10 34.55 12.39
C LEU A 128 1.14 34.91 13.46
N ALA A 129 1.90 33.91 13.93
CA ALA A 129 2.94 34.10 14.93
C ALA A 129 4.05 35.06 14.44
N LYS A 130 4.51 34.91 13.19
CA LYS A 130 5.49 35.83 12.60
C LYS A 130 4.97 37.27 12.54
N LYS A 131 3.70 37.47 12.15
CA LYS A 131 3.06 38.79 12.13
C LYS A 131 2.91 39.39 13.52
N ALA A 132 2.43 38.61 14.49
CA ALA A 132 2.24 39.05 15.87
C ALA A 132 3.57 39.46 16.52
N VAL A 133 4.65 38.69 16.28
CA VAL A 133 6.01 39.02 16.74
C VAL A 133 6.55 40.27 16.03
N ALA A 134 6.42 40.36 14.70
CA ALA A 134 6.87 41.52 13.94
C ALA A 134 6.14 42.81 14.34
N SER A 135 4.85 42.70 14.70
CA SER A 135 4.04 43.82 15.21
C SER A 135 4.29 44.14 16.70
N GLY A 136 5.17 43.40 17.37
CA GLY A 136 5.48 43.62 18.78
C GLY A 136 4.35 43.27 19.76
N LYS A 137 3.32 42.50 19.35
CA LYS A 137 2.19 42.10 20.21
C LYS A 137 2.49 40.86 21.05
N VAL A 138 3.44 40.04 20.61
CA VAL A 138 3.81 38.77 21.22
C VAL A 138 5.34 38.62 21.14
N LYS A 139 5.96 38.11 22.21
CA LYS A 139 7.37 37.72 22.25
C LYS A 139 7.51 36.21 22.11
N LYS A 140 8.58 35.77 21.46
CA LYS A 140 8.93 34.35 21.32
C LYS A 140 10.21 34.08 22.10
N SER A 141 10.18 33.10 22.99
CA SER A 141 11.36 32.64 23.72
C SER A 141 12.23 31.69 22.87
N ALA A 142 13.46 31.43 23.34
CA ALA A 142 14.36 30.45 22.74
C ALA A 142 13.71 29.05 22.64
N ASP A 143 12.89 28.67 23.62
CA ASP A 143 12.16 27.40 23.69
C ASP A 143 10.94 27.32 22.75
N LYS A 144 10.78 28.29 21.84
CA LYS A 144 9.65 28.39 20.89
C LYS A 144 8.29 28.50 21.60
N LYS A 145 8.28 29.10 22.79
CA LYS A 145 7.08 29.47 23.53
C LYS A 145 6.74 30.94 23.25
N TYR A 146 5.45 31.27 23.33
CA TYR A 146 4.94 32.61 23.05
C TYR A 146 4.36 33.25 24.31
N THR A 147 4.67 34.52 24.53
CA THR A 147 4.12 35.33 25.64
C THR A 147 3.62 36.66 25.07
N ALA A 148 2.58 37.23 25.66
CA ALA A 148 2.17 38.59 25.29
C ALA A 148 3.35 39.55 25.53
N ALA A 149 3.52 40.52 24.63
CA ALA A 149 4.65 41.44 24.67
C ALA A 149 4.54 42.48 25.78
#